data_AF-A0A7J6V0X0-F1
#
_entry.id   AF-A0A7J6V0X0-F1
#
_cell.length_a   1.000
_cell.length_b   1.000
_cell.length_c   1.000
_cell.angle_alpha   90.00
_cell.angle_beta   90.00
_cell.angle_gamma   90.00
#
_symmetry.space_group_name_H-M   'P 1'
#
loop_
_entity.id
_entity.type
_entity.pdbx_description
1 polymer ?
#
loop_
_entity_poly.entity_id
_entity_poly.type
_entity_poly.pdbx_seq_one_letter_code
_entity_poly.pdbx_strand_id
1 'polypeptide(L)'
;MIRNSRFSETVKEIMRMGLDPSKGSFVTAIGVLSSLSKSSWEAKLEIYKRWGWSEDEVLSIFRKQPICMKSSEKKIMCIMKLLVTKMGYDKCQCLQNPVILMLSYKKRILPRCSVIKVLISNGLVEKDRSLGTMLYMSEKDFLQKYVTNFVEKNPDLLNVYQGKTNVL
;
A
#
# COMPACT_ATOMS: atom_id res chain seq x y z
N MET A 1 -26.79 -9.47 -4.70
CA MET A 1 -27.56 -9.84 -3.50
C MET A 1 -26.82 -10.99 -2.82
N ILE A 2 -26.27 -10.82 -1.61
CA ILE A 2 -25.57 -11.89 -0.89
C ILE A 2 -26.62 -12.90 -0.42
N ARG A 3 -26.46 -14.20 -0.71
CA ARG A 3 -27.34 -15.25 -0.17
C ARG A 3 -27.27 -15.20 1.37
N ASN A 4 -28.43 -15.25 2.02
CA ASN A 4 -28.59 -15.00 3.46
C ASN A 4 -27.64 -15.86 4.35
N SER A 5 -27.40 -17.12 3.99
CA SER A 5 -26.44 -18.01 4.69
C SER A 5 -25.00 -17.51 4.66
N ARG A 6 -24.51 -17.09 3.49
CA ARG A 6 -23.15 -16.57 3.30
C ARG A 6 -22.92 -15.26 4.08
N PHE A 7 -23.97 -14.44 4.21
CA PHE A 7 -23.90 -13.21 5.01
C PHE A 7 -23.72 -13.52 6.49
N SER A 8 -24.51 -14.43 7.06
CA SER A 8 -24.40 -14.82 8.47
C SER A 8 -23.03 -15.42 8.81
N GLU A 9 -22.50 -16.28 7.94
CA GLU A 9 -21.15 -16.84 8.07
C GLU A 9 -20.07 -15.75 8.06
N THR A 10 -20.16 -14.81 7.12
CA THR A 10 -19.23 -13.69 7.01
C THR A 10 -19.25 -12.82 8.26
N VAL A 11 -20.43 -12.52 8.81
CA VAL A 11 -20.58 -11.74 10.05
C VAL A 11 -19.92 -12.46 11.23
N LYS A 12 -20.18 -13.77 11.39
CA LYS A 12 -19.56 -14.57 12.46
C LYS A 12 -18.04 -14.60 12.36
N GLU A 13 -17.51 -14.73 11.15
CA GLU A 13 -16.06 -14.73 10.91
C GLU A 13 -15.42 -13.38 11.24
N ILE A 14 -16.04 -12.27 10.84
CA ILE A 14 -15.57 -10.91 11.14
C ILE A 14 -15.57 -10.64 12.64
N MET A 15 -16.61 -11.09 13.35
CA MET A 15 -16.67 -10.99 14.82
C MET A 15 -15.58 -11.86 15.47
N ARG A 16 -15.33 -13.07 14.97
CA ARG A 16 -14.24 -13.94 15.44
C ARG A 16 -12.87 -13.31 15.23
N MET A 17 -12.68 -12.57 14.14
CA MET A 17 -11.45 -11.79 13.88
C MET A 17 -11.32 -10.56 14.79
N GLY A 18 -12.31 -10.29 15.65
CA GLY A 18 -12.28 -9.20 16.63
C GLY A 18 -12.63 -7.83 16.05
N LEU A 19 -13.40 -7.77 14.95
CA LEU A 19 -13.98 -6.51 14.50
C LEU A 19 -15.23 -6.17 15.32
N ASP A 20 -15.32 -4.91 15.71
CA ASP A 20 -16.41 -4.35 16.49
C ASP A 20 -17.59 -3.94 15.58
N PRO A 21 -18.78 -4.54 15.74
CA PRO A 21 -19.97 -4.21 14.94
C PRO A 21 -20.39 -2.74 14.96
N SER A 22 -19.99 -1.97 15.98
CA SER A 22 -20.30 -0.55 16.10
C SER A 22 -19.41 0.35 15.22
N LYS A 23 -18.32 -0.19 14.64
CA LYS A 23 -17.34 0.59 13.85
C LYS A 23 -17.60 0.48 12.36
N GLY A 24 -17.37 1.58 11.62
CA GLY A 24 -17.49 1.59 10.15
C GLY A 24 -16.57 0.60 9.42
N SER A 25 -15.46 0.19 10.05
CA SER A 25 -14.60 -0.88 9.51
C SER A 25 -15.32 -2.24 9.44
N PHE A 26 -16.32 -2.48 10.29
CA PHE A 26 -17.10 -3.73 10.26
C PHE A 26 -17.88 -3.89 8.95
N VAL A 27 -18.64 -2.87 8.55
CA VAL A 27 -19.39 -2.87 7.28
C VAL A 27 -18.42 -3.00 6.09
N THR A 28 -17.28 -2.31 6.18
CA THR A 28 -16.24 -2.39 5.16
C THR A 28 -15.67 -3.81 5.04
N ALA A 29 -15.41 -4.49 6.17
CA ALA A 29 -14.93 -5.86 6.21
C ALA A 29 -15.95 -6.86 5.65
N ILE A 30 -17.25 -6.67 5.93
CA ILE A 30 -18.32 -7.48 5.32
C ILE A 30 -18.22 -7.40 3.81
N GLY A 31 -18.13 -6.18 3.26
CA GLY A 31 -17.99 -5.98 1.82
C GLY A 31 -16.74 -6.63 1.24
N VAL A 32 -15.62 -6.61 1.98
CA VAL A 32 -14.36 -7.26 1.57
C VAL A 32 -14.50 -8.77 1.54
N LEU A 33 -14.85 -9.41 2.65
CA LEU A 33 -14.95 -10.87 2.72
C LEU A 33 -16.05 -11.43 1.82
N SER A 34 -17.16 -10.71 1.65
CA SER A 34 -18.21 -11.10 0.71
C SER A 34 -17.73 -11.12 -0.75
N SER A 35 -16.72 -10.33 -1.08
CA SER A 35 -16.14 -10.23 -2.43
C SER A 35 -14.96 -11.16 -2.66
N LEU A 36 -14.37 -11.73 -1.60
CA LEU A 36 -13.21 -12.61 -1.69
C LEU A 36 -13.64 -14.09 -1.60
N SER A 37 -12.95 -14.94 -2.35
CA SER A 37 -12.98 -16.39 -2.07
C SER A 37 -12.05 -16.69 -0.89
N LYS A 38 -12.32 -17.79 -0.19
CA LYS A 38 -11.44 -18.31 0.88
C LYS A 38 -10.00 -18.51 0.38
N SER A 39 -9.84 -19.09 -0.82
CA SER A 39 -8.53 -19.27 -1.45
C SER A 39 -7.80 -17.94 -1.71
N SER A 40 -8.52 -16.90 -2.12
CA SER A 40 -7.93 -15.59 -2.40
C SER A 40 -7.60 -14.83 -1.11
N TRP A 41 -8.29 -15.11 -0.01
CA TRP A 41 -7.95 -14.63 1.32
C TRP A 41 -6.65 -15.29 1.80
N GLU A 42 -6.59 -16.62 1.78
CA GLU A 42 -5.41 -17.41 2.20
C GLU A 42 -4.17 -17.02 1.38
N ALA A 43 -4.29 -16.91 0.06
CA ALA A 43 -3.18 -16.49 -0.81
C ALA A 43 -2.61 -15.11 -0.44
N LYS A 44 -3.46 -14.16 -0.01
CA LYS A 44 -3.00 -12.84 0.44
C LYS A 44 -2.31 -12.91 1.80
N LEU A 45 -2.84 -13.71 2.73
CA LEU A 45 -2.16 -13.95 4.01
C LEU A 45 -0.76 -14.53 3.78
N GLU A 46 -0.63 -15.51 2.89
CA GLU A 46 0.66 -16.12 2.56
C GLU A 46 1.64 -15.12 1.91
N ILE A 47 1.16 -14.19 1.09
CA ILE A 47 2.00 -13.10 0.57
C ILE A 47 2.56 -12.27 1.72
N TYR A 48 1.72 -11.85 2.66
CA TYR A 48 2.18 -11.05 3.79
C TYR A 48 3.14 -11.81 4.70
N LYS A 49 2.90 -13.11 4.93
CA LYS A 49 3.83 -13.99 5.65
C LYS A 49 5.20 -14.08 4.98
N ARG A 50 5.25 -14.16 3.64
CA ARG A 50 6.52 -14.14 2.88
C ARG A 50 7.32 -12.85 3.05
N TRP A 51 6.65 -11.74 3.37
CA TRP A 51 7.30 -10.48 3.73
C TRP A 51 7.64 -10.36 5.22
N GLY A 52 7.45 -11.45 5.97
CA GLY A 52 7.83 -11.57 7.37
C GLY A 52 6.83 -10.97 8.34
N TRP A 53 5.54 -10.88 7.97
CA TRP A 53 4.46 -10.50 8.87
C TRP A 53 3.77 -11.73 9.46
N SER A 54 3.44 -11.67 10.75
CA SER A 54 2.61 -12.70 11.37
C SER A 54 1.16 -12.56 10.91
N GLU A 55 0.39 -13.64 11.05
CA GLU A 55 -1.04 -13.58 10.75
C GLU A 55 -1.77 -12.57 11.64
N ASP A 56 -1.40 -12.49 12.93
CA ASP A 56 -1.96 -11.52 13.87
C ASP A 56 -1.67 -10.06 13.49
N GLU A 57 -0.49 -9.77 12.96
CA GLU A 57 -0.13 -8.45 12.43
C GLU A 57 -1.04 -8.07 11.24
N VAL A 58 -1.25 -9.00 10.32
CA VAL A 58 -2.12 -8.80 9.15
C VAL A 58 -3.57 -8.62 9.59
N LEU A 59 -4.06 -9.44 10.52
CA LEU A 59 -5.42 -9.32 11.07
C LEU A 59 -5.61 -8.02 11.86
N SER A 60 -4.59 -7.56 12.58
CA SER A 60 -4.59 -6.26 13.27
C SER A 60 -4.78 -5.10 12.29
N ILE A 61 -4.08 -5.12 11.15
CA ILE A 61 -4.30 -4.14 10.10
C ILE A 61 -5.68 -4.29 9.47
N PHE A 62 -6.10 -5.52 9.16
CA PHE A 62 -7.38 -5.76 8.52
C PHE A 62 -8.54 -5.19 9.35
N ARG A 63 -8.48 -5.34 10.69
CA ARG A 63 -9.44 -4.70 11.61
C ARG A 63 -9.48 -3.18 11.50
N LYS A 64 -8.32 -2.54 11.31
CA LYS A 64 -8.19 -1.07 11.18
C LYS A 64 -8.57 -0.58 9.79
N GLN A 65 -8.18 -1.29 8.75
CA GLN A 65 -8.34 -0.91 7.34
C GLN A 65 -8.62 -2.14 6.47
N PRO A 66 -9.87 -2.64 6.43
CA PRO A 66 -10.20 -3.86 5.70
C PRO A 66 -9.94 -3.78 4.18
N ILE A 67 -9.94 -2.56 3.63
CA ILE A 67 -9.75 -2.33 2.18
C ILE A 67 -8.35 -2.79 1.72
N CYS A 68 -7.37 -2.93 2.63
CA CYS A 68 -6.05 -3.48 2.29
C CYS A 68 -6.13 -4.84 1.59
N MET A 69 -7.12 -5.67 1.94
CA MET A 69 -7.34 -7.00 1.36
C MET A 69 -8.09 -6.99 0.03
N LYS A 70 -8.60 -5.85 -0.44
CA LYS A 70 -9.19 -5.72 -1.80
C LYS A 70 -8.13 -5.66 -2.90
N SER A 71 -6.88 -5.35 -2.57
CA SER A 71 -5.81 -5.28 -3.55
C SER A 71 -5.51 -6.66 -4.11
N SER A 72 -5.23 -6.74 -5.41
CA SER A 72 -4.80 -8.01 -6.02
C SER A 72 -3.45 -8.45 -5.46
N GLU A 73 -3.25 -9.76 -5.42
CA GLU A 73 -2.00 -10.41 -4.98
C GLU A 73 -0.78 -9.84 -5.72
N LYS A 74 -0.90 -9.70 -7.05
CA LYS A 74 0.13 -9.07 -7.90
C LYS A 74 0.43 -7.64 -7.46
N LYS A 75 -0.58 -6.83 -7.14
CA LYS A 75 -0.39 -5.44 -6.71
C LYS A 75 0.33 -5.38 -5.36
N ILE A 76 -0.08 -6.21 -4.40
CA ILE A 76 0.56 -6.29 -3.08
C ILE A 76 2.04 -6.64 -3.24
N MET A 77 2.35 -7.69 -4.01
CA MET A 77 3.73 -8.10 -4.29
C MET A 77 4.56 -7.00 -4.96
N CYS A 78 4.02 -6.30 -5.97
CA CYS A 78 4.71 -5.19 -6.62
C CYS A 78 5.02 -4.04 -5.64
N ILE A 79 4.06 -3.66 -4.81
CA ILE A 79 4.25 -2.59 -3.81
C ILE A 79 5.31 -3.01 -2.79
N MET A 80 5.21 -4.21 -2.23
CA MET A 80 6.16 -4.68 -1.22
C MET A 80 7.58 -4.80 -1.77
N LYS A 81 7.75 -5.36 -2.97
CA LYS A 81 9.06 -5.42 -3.65
C LYS A 81 9.65 -4.04 -3.90
N LEU A 82 8.83 -3.07 -4.31
CA LEU A 82 9.27 -1.70 -4.51
C LEU A 82 9.72 -1.05 -3.20
N LEU A 83 8.87 -1.08 -2.17
CA LEU A 83 9.11 -0.36 -0.93
C LEU A 83 10.23 -1.01 -0.10
N VAL A 84 10.16 -2.33 0.11
CA VAL A 84 11.11 -3.04 0.97
C VAL A 84 12.42 -3.28 0.24
N THR A 85 12.38 -3.88 -0.95
CA THR A 85 13.62 -4.28 -1.65
C THR A 85 14.31 -3.13 -2.36
N LYS A 86 13.57 -2.30 -3.11
CA LYS A 86 14.19 -1.26 -3.97
C LYS A 86 14.44 0.05 -3.22
N MET A 87 13.52 0.43 -2.36
CA MET A 87 13.61 1.66 -1.57
C MET A 87 14.18 1.42 -0.15
N GLY A 88 14.28 0.17 0.29
CA GLY A 88 14.86 -0.20 1.58
C GLY A 88 14.01 0.18 2.79
N TYR A 89 12.70 0.44 2.62
CA TYR A 89 11.83 0.75 3.75
C TYR A 89 11.64 -0.48 4.64
N ASP A 90 11.49 -0.23 5.93
CA ASP A 90 11.21 -1.31 6.86
C ASP A 90 9.79 -1.86 6.66
N LYS A 91 9.65 -3.18 6.83
CA LYS A 91 8.38 -3.87 6.64
C LYS A 91 7.31 -3.37 7.63
N CYS A 92 7.68 -2.97 8.85
CA CYS A 92 6.75 -2.43 9.82
C CYS A 92 6.24 -1.04 9.39
N GLN A 93 7.04 -0.24 8.69
CA GLN A 93 6.57 1.04 8.14
C GLN A 93 5.48 0.85 7.08
N CYS A 94 5.60 -0.21 6.26
CA CYS A 94 4.57 -0.58 5.30
C CYS A 94 3.29 -1.08 6.02
N LEU A 95 3.46 -1.87 7.08
CA LEU A 95 2.40 -2.40 7.93
C LEU A 95 1.53 -1.29 8.57
N GLN A 96 2.18 -0.24 9.09
CA GLN A 96 1.49 0.88 9.73
C GLN A 96 0.75 1.80 8.74
N ASN A 97 0.95 1.64 7.44
CA ASN A 97 0.36 2.50 6.39
C ASN A 97 -0.43 1.67 5.36
N PRO A 98 -1.47 0.91 5.77
CA PRO A 98 -2.19 0.00 4.90
C PRO A 98 -2.92 0.70 3.74
N VAL A 99 -3.21 2.00 3.91
CA VAL A 99 -3.84 2.82 2.89
C VAL A 99 -2.93 2.95 1.65
N ILE A 100 -1.62 2.68 1.74
CA ILE A 100 -0.71 2.73 0.58
C ILE A 100 -1.16 1.72 -0.49
N LEU A 101 -1.70 0.57 -0.06
CA LEU A 101 -2.23 -0.46 -0.94
C LEU A 101 -3.45 0.03 -1.75
N MET A 102 -4.11 1.10 -1.30
CA MET A 102 -5.23 1.70 -2.02
C MET A 102 -4.77 2.61 -3.17
N LEU A 103 -3.52 3.09 -3.15
CA LEU A 103 -3.00 3.98 -4.19
C LEU A 103 -2.71 3.23 -5.50
N SER A 104 -2.68 3.97 -6.61
CA SER A 104 -2.31 3.39 -7.91
C SER A 104 -0.82 3.09 -7.94
N TYR A 105 -0.46 1.82 -8.15
CA TYR A 105 0.94 1.41 -8.29
C TYR A 105 1.63 2.14 -9.44
N LYS A 106 1.06 2.05 -10.65
CA LYS A 106 1.66 2.61 -11.86
C LYS A 106 1.58 4.13 -11.95
N LYS A 107 0.47 4.73 -11.51
CA LYS A 107 0.23 6.17 -11.69
C LYS A 107 0.75 7.04 -10.53
N ARG A 108 0.99 6.46 -9.35
CA ARG A 108 1.35 7.23 -8.16
C ARG A 108 2.56 6.66 -7.43
N ILE A 109 2.51 5.40 -6.98
CA ILE A 109 3.56 4.86 -6.12
C ILE A 109 4.89 4.78 -6.88
N LEU A 110 4.89 4.16 -8.07
CA LEU A 110 6.10 3.94 -8.84
C LEU A 110 6.76 5.26 -9.32
N PRO A 111 6.06 6.19 -9.99
CA PRO A 111 6.63 7.49 -10.37
C PRO A 111 7.29 8.24 -9.23
N ARG A 112 6.60 8.28 -8.08
CA ARG A 112 7.08 9.02 -6.91
C ARG A 112 8.28 8.34 -6.26
N CYS A 113 8.26 7.01 -6.13
CA CYS A 113 9.42 6.27 -5.62
C CYS A 113 10.64 6.44 -6.53
N SER A 114 10.46 6.44 -7.86
CA SER A 114 11.56 6.64 -8.81
C SER A 114 12.24 7.99 -8.62
N VAL A 115 11.47 9.08 -8.57
CA VAL A 115 12.00 10.44 -8.32
C VAL A 115 12.75 10.48 -6.99
N ILE A 116 12.14 9.98 -5.91
CA ILE A 116 12.77 9.99 -4.59
C ILE A 116 14.05 9.14 -4.57
N LYS A 117 14.09 8.00 -5.27
CA LYS A 117 15.30 7.19 -5.37
C LYS A 117 16.45 7.97 -6.00
N VAL A 118 16.19 8.68 -7.10
CA VAL A 118 17.21 9.53 -7.75
C VAL A 118 17.69 10.62 -6.81
N LEU A 119 16.76 11.35 -6.16
CA LEU A 119 17.13 12.44 -5.27
C LEU A 119 17.97 11.96 -4.08
N ILE A 120 17.62 10.80 -3.49
CA ILE A 120 18.40 10.19 -2.40
C ILE A 120 19.79 9.78 -2.89
N SER A 121 19.87 9.11 -4.05
CA SER A 121 21.16 8.67 -4.62
C SER A 121 22.08 9.84 -4.95
N ASN A 122 21.53 11.01 -5.29
CA ASN A 122 22.29 12.22 -5.56
C ASN A 122 22.56 13.06 -4.29
N GLY A 123 22.15 12.60 -3.10
CA GLY A 123 22.32 13.33 -1.84
C GLY A 123 21.48 14.62 -1.75
N LEU A 124 20.45 14.77 -2.57
CA LEU A 124 19.62 15.99 -2.64
C LEU A 124 18.49 15.99 -1.60
N VAL A 125 18.05 14.80 -1.18
CA VAL A 125 17.07 14.63 -0.10
C VAL A 125 17.45 13.46 0.78
N GLU A 126 17.11 13.56 2.06
CA GLU A 126 17.18 12.43 2.96
C GLU A 126 16.01 11.47 2.74
N LYS A 127 16.21 10.21 3.11
CA LYS A 127 15.15 9.21 3.09
C LYS A 127 14.13 9.54 4.18
N ASP A 128 12.92 9.92 3.77
CA ASP A 128 11.81 10.18 4.70
C ASP A 128 11.51 8.94 5.55
N ARG A 129 11.24 9.15 6.84
CA ARG A 129 10.79 8.10 7.76
C ARG A 129 9.29 7.78 7.57
N SER A 130 8.53 8.67 6.95
CA SER A 130 7.10 8.51 6.67
C SER A 130 6.83 8.27 5.19
N LEU A 131 6.54 7.01 4.83
CA LEU A 131 6.03 6.65 3.50
C LEU A 131 4.74 7.42 3.14
N GLY A 132 3.92 7.70 4.15
CA GLY A 132 2.62 8.34 3.96
C GLY A 132 2.75 9.73 3.37
N THR A 133 3.59 10.58 3.94
CA THR A 133 3.68 12.00 3.55
C THR A 133 3.94 12.15 2.06
N MET A 134 4.94 11.44 1.55
CA MET A 134 5.34 11.46 0.14
C MET A 134 4.28 10.86 -0.80
N LEU A 135 3.61 9.78 -0.39
CA LEU A 135 2.64 9.09 -1.24
C LEU A 135 1.24 9.74 -1.23
N TYR A 136 0.87 10.46 -0.17
CA TYR A 136 -0.46 11.07 -0.03
C TYR A 136 -0.57 12.49 -0.56
N MET A 137 0.50 13.27 -0.54
CA MET A 137 0.46 14.65 -1.01
C MET A 137 -0.11 14.78 -2.43
N SER A 138 -0.67 15.96 -2.73
CA SER A 138 -1.24 16.22 -4.05
C SER A 138 -0.17 16.06 -5.14
N GLU A 139 -0.58 15.84 -6.39
CA GLU A 139 0.38 15.79 -7.50
C GLU A 139 1.11 17.11 -7.68
N LYS A 140 0.39 18.24 -7.56
CA LYS A 140 0.96 19.59 -7.59
C LYS A 140 2.06 19.76 -6.55
N ASP A 141 1.78 19.41 -5.29
CA ASP A 141 2.75 19.57 -4.19
C ASP A 141 3.95 18.64 -4.38
N PHE A 142 3.72 17.40 -4.85
CA PHE A 142 4.80 16.47 -5.13
C PHE A 142 5.73 16.99 -6.22
N LEU A 143 5.18 17.46 -7.34
CA LEU A 143 5.95 17.99 -8.45
C LEU A 143 6.73 19.24 -8.02
N GLN A 144 6.09 20.18 -7.33
CA GLN A 144 6.79 21.37 -6.85
C GLN A 144 7.95 20.98 -5.93
N LYS A 145 7.67 20.15 -4.91
CA LYS A 145 8.63 19.83 -3.86
C LYS A 145 9.80 18.98 -4.35
N TYR A 146 9.56 17.98 -5.19
CA TYR A 146 10.56 16.96 -5.54
C TYR A 146 10.98 16.97 -7.01
N VAL A 147 10.34 17.75 -7.88
CA VAL A 147 10.72 17.85 -9.30
C VAL A 147 11.16 19.26 -9.62
N THR A 148 10.26 20.24 -9.54
CA THR A 148 10.54 21.64 -9.91
C THR A 148 11.69 22.23 -9.09
N ASN A 149 11.69 22.07 -7.76
CA ASN A 149 12.74 22.62 -6.89
C ASN A 149 14.14 22.01 -7.11
N PHE A 150 14.24 20.91 -7.86
CA PHE A 150 15.49 20.22 -8.12
C PHE A 150 15.84 20.15 -9.61
N VAL A 151 15.07 20.80 -10.49
CA VAL A 151 15.25 20.70 -11.95
C VAL A 151 16.62 21.22 -12.41
N GLU A 152 17.15 22.26 -11.79
CA GLU A 152 18.49 22.79 -12.12
C GLU A 152 19.61 21.81 -11.72
N LYS A 153 19.42 21.09 -10.61
CA LYS A 153 20.40 20.12 -10.10
C LYS A 153 20.28 18.76 -10.77
N ASN A 154 19.08 18.43 -11.25
CA ASN A 154 18.80 17.20 -11.97
C ASN A 154 17.67 17.42 -13.00
N PRO A 155 18.02 17.81 -14.24
CA PRO A 155 17.05 18.14 -15.28
C PRO A 155 16.15 16.97 -15.71
N ASP A 156 16.59 15.71 -15.48
CA ASP A 156 15.88 14.52 -15.94
C ASP A 156 14.74 14.07 -15.01
N LEU A 157 14.54 14.74 -13.87
CA LEU A 157 13.53 14.34 -12.87
C LEU A 157 12.10 14.27 -13.44
N LEU A 158 11.77 15.12 -14.41
CA LEU A 158 10.47 15.07 -15.07
C LEU A 158 10.31 13.82 -15.94
N ASN A 159 11.37 13.41 -16.65
CA ASN A 159 11.37 12.17 -17.43
C ASN A 159 11.32 10.93 -16.53
N VAL A 160 12.03 10.97 -15.39
CA VAL A 160 11.93 9.94 -14.34
C VAL A 160 10.49 9.84 -13.81
N TYR A 161 9.85 10.97 -13.49
CA TYR A 161 8.46 10.98 -13.03
C TYR A 161 7.49 10.43 -14.09
N GLN A 162 7.69 10.79 -15.35
CA GLN A 162 6.86 10.30 -16.47
C GLN A 162 7.16 8.84 -16.83
N GLY A 163 8.16 8.21 -16.20
CA GLY A 163 8.57 6.83 -16.48
C GLY A 163 9.29 6.65 -17.82
N LYS A 164 9.84 7.73 -18.38
CA LYS A 164 10.66 7.71 -19.60
C LYS A 164 12.09 7.23 -19.31
N THR A 165 12.56 7.42 -18.08
CA THR A 165 13.86 6.95 -17.58
C THR A 165 13.63 5.84 -16.57
N ASN A 166 14.26 4.67 -16.78
CA ASN A 166 14.08 3.53 -15.88
C ASN A 166 15.09 3.57 -14.71
N VAL A 167 14.57 3.67 -13.48
CA VAL A 167 15.39 3.82 -12.26
C VAL A 167 15.19 2.65 -11.28
N LEU A 168 14.08 1.90 -11.37
CA LEU A 168 13.65 0.90 -10.38
C LEU A 168 13.36 -0.48 -10.96
#